data_AF-A0A0M8WP22-F1
#
_entry.id   AF-A0A0M8WP22-F1
#
_cell.length_a   1.000
_cell.length_b   1.000
_cell.length_c   1.000
_cell.angle_alpha   90.00
_cell.angle_beta   90.00
_cell.angle_gamma   90.00
#
_symmetry.space_group_name_H-M   'P 1'
#
loop_
_entity.id
_entity.type
_entity.pdbx_description
1 polymer ?
#
loop_
_entity_poly.entity_id
_entity_poly.type
_entity_poly.pdbx_seq_one_letter_code
_entity_poly.pdbx_strand_id
1 'polypeptide(L)'
;MRIANWKAINILIVPAAARAHAGIAGPFTQLTFPKFQTLVWLEAENSSLFVEEERAVEGYEAVVKALGAVSLDEDRSMELIARLQEINETREAQHREEDNSFPPS
;
A
#
# COMPACT_ATOMS: atom_id res chain seq x y z
N MET A 1 10.74 -9.89 -2.70
CA MET A 1 10.01 -8.64 -3.02
C MET A 1 10.24 -8.25 -4.48
N ARG A 2 9.32 -8.60 -5.40
CA ARG A 2 9.50 -8.31 -6.85
C ARG A 2 8.84 -7.01 -7.31
N ILE A 3 7.70 -6.64 -6.70
CA ILE A 3 6.84 -5.53 -7.15
C ILE A 3 7.50 -4.16 -6.94
N ALA A 4 8.18 -3.95 -5.81
CA ALA A 4 8.82 -2.67 -5.49
C ALA A 4 9.98 -2.28 -6.44
N ASN A 5 10.48 -3.22 -7.25
CA ASN A 5 11.54 -2.95 -8.24
C ASN A 5 10.97 -2.73 -9.66
N TRP A 6 9.65 -2.64 -9.81
CA TRP A 6 9.02 -2.40 -11.12
C TRP A 6 9.01 -0.91 -11.44
N LYS A 7 9.56 -0.53 -12.59
CA LYS A 7 9.70 0.87 -13.03
C LYS A 7 8.37 1.63 -13.20
N ALA A 8 7.24 0.92 -13.24
CA ALA A 8 5.92 1.49 -13.44
C ALA A 8 5.06 1.47 -12.17
N ILE A 9 5.68 1.25 -11.00
CA ILE A 9 5.01 1.21 -9.71
C ILE A 9 5.78 2.09 -8.74
N ASN A 10 5.06 3.05 -8.15
CA ASN A 10 5.56 3.87 -7.06
C ASN A 10 4.80 3.47 -5.80
N ILE A 11 5.52 3.21 -4.71
CA ILE A 11 4.93 2.80 -3.44
C ILE A 11 5.17 3.94 -2.44
N LEU A 12 4.09 4.47 -1.87
CA LEU A 12 4.14 5.48 -0.82
C LEU A 12 3.58 4.91 0.47
N ILE A 13 4.35 5.00 1.56
CA ILE A 13 3.96 4.46 2.87
C ILE A 13 3.40 5.58 3.73
N VAL A 14 2.18 5.40 4.24
CA VAL A 14 1.63 6.26 5.29
C VAL A 14 2.13 5.77 6.65
N PRO A 15 2.88 6.58 7.42
CA PRO A 15 3.34 6.18 8.75
C PRO A 15 2.16 6.05 9.73
N ALA A 16 2.20 5.04 10.60
CA ALA A 16 1.18 4.87 11.66
C ALA A 16 1.06 6.10 12.58
N ALA A 17 2.13 6.89 12.72
CA ALA A 17 2.13 8.14 13.47
C ALA A 17 1.23 9.23 12.88
N ALA A 18 0.81 9.12 11.61
CA ALA A 18 -0.12 10.05 10.96
C ALA A 18 -1.56 9.97 11.52
N ARG A 19 -1.85 9.02 12.43
CA ARG A 19 -3.16 8.82 13.10
C ARG A 19 -4.30 8.65 12.09
N ALA A 20 -5.49 9.21 12.37
CA ALA A 20 -6.68 9.03 11.56
C ALA A 20 -6.49 9.63 10.16
N HIS A 21 -6.11 8.79 9.20
CA HIS A 21 -5.90 9.16 7.80
C HIS A 21 -7.06 8.69 6.92
N ALA A 22 -7.22 9.33 5.76
CA ALA A 22 -8.35 9.11 4.87
C ALA A 22 -8.50 7.66 4.35
N GLY A 23 -7.43 6.86 4.40
CA GLY A 23 -7.45 5.42 4.03
C GLY A 23 -8.18 4.50 5.01
N ILE A 24 -8.69 5.00 6.15
CA ILE A 24 -9.45 4.18 7.11
C ILE A 24 -10.78 3.66 6.51
N ALA A 25 -11.32 4.34 5.51
CA ALA A 25 -12.57 3.93 4.84
C ALA A 25 -12.43 2.66 3.99
N GLY A 26 -11.20 2.21 3.73
CA GLY A 26 -10.91 1.02 2.93
C GLY A 26 -10.14 1.31 1.65
N PRO A 27 -9.67 0.26 0.96
CA PRO A 27 -8.92 0.39 -0.29
C PRO A 27 -9.83 0.78 -1.46
N PHE A 28 -9.27 1.51 -2.41
CA PHE A 28 -9.89 1.82 -3.70
C PHE A 28 -8.80 1.98 -4.77
N THR A 29 -9.18 1.89 -6.04
CA THR A 29 -8.29 2.17 -7.16
C THR A 29 -8.84 3.31 -7.99
N GLN A 30 -8.10 4.43 -8.06
CA GLN A 30 -8.40 5.51 -8.99
C GLN A 30 -7.79 5.19 -10.35
N LEU A 31 -8.61 5.19 -11.39
CA LEU A 31 -8.22 4.89 -12.76
C LEU A 31 -8.30 6.17 -13.58
N THR A 32 -7.15 6.70 -14.00
CA THR A 32 -7.03 7.90 -14.83
C THR A 32 -6.65 7.53 -16.26
N PHE A 33 -7.30 8.15 -17.24
CA PHE A 33 -7.06 7.85 -18.66
C PHE A 33 -6.77 9.12 -19.45
N PRO A 34 -5.91 9.08 -20.49
CA PRO A 34 -5.64 10.26 -21.32
C PRO A 34 -6.84 10.78 -22.12
N LYS A 35 -7.86 9.93 -22.37
CA LYS A 35 -9.00 10.24 -23.26
C LYS A 35 -10.37 10.05 -22.61
N PHE A 36 -10.42 9.51 -21.39
CA PHE A 36 -11.67 9.18 -20.71
C PHE A 36 -11.66 9.79 -19.31
N GLN A 37 -12.85 9.97 -18.74
CA GLN A 37 -13.01 10.47 -17.38
C GLN A 37 -12.33 9.53 -16.38
N THR A 38 -11.78 10.13 -15.32
CA THR A 38 -11.32 9.38 -14.15
C THR A 38 -12.50 8.62 -13.56
N LEU A 39 -12.26 7.40 -13.11
CA LEU A 39 -13.24 6.63 -12.38
C LEU A 39 -12.58 5.91 -11.20
N VAL A 40 -13.40 5.48 -10.24
CA VAL A 40 -12.91 4.75 -9.06
C VAL A 40 -13.47 3.34 -9.07
N TRP A 41 -12.58 2.37 -8.93
CA TRP A 41 -12.93 0.96 -8.75
C TRP A 41 -12.87 0.60 -7.26
N LEU A 42 -13.97 0.03 -6.77
CA LEU A 42 -14.11 -0.48 -5.42
C LEU A 42 -14.31 -1.99 -5.49
N GLU A 43 -13.49 -2.70 -4.73
CA GLU A 43 -13.61 -4.15 -4.56
C GLU A 43 -14.44 -4.45 -3.31
N ALA A 44 -15.37 -5.41 -3.44
CA ALA A 44 -16.11 -5.99 -2.34
C ALA A 44 -15.97 -7.51 -2.40
N GLU A 45 -16.31 -8.20 -1.32
CA GLU A 45 -16.01 -9.64 -1.15
C GLU A 45 -16.47 -10.52 -2.32
N ASN A 46 -17.63 -10.22 -2.91
CA ASN A 46 -18.20 -10.98 -4.03
C ASN A 46 -18.68 -10.07 -5.17
N SER A 47 -18.22 -8.83 -5.22
CA SER A 47 -18.65 -7.86 -6.24
C SER A 47 -17.63 -6.74 -6.44
N SER A 48 -17.86 -5.92 -7.45
CA SER A 48 -17.14 -4.67 -7.60
C SER A 48 -18.05 -3.56 -8.11
N LEU A 49 -17.63 -2.33 -7.89
CA LEU A 49 -18.33 -1.12 -8.32
C LEU A 49 -17.37 -0.20 -9.05
N PHE A 50 -17.80 0.30 -10.21
CA PHE A 50 -17.16 1.44 -10.87
C PHE A 50 -17.97 2.70 -10.54
N VAL A 51 -17.31 3.68 -9.93
CA VAL A 51 -17.87 4.98 -9.58
C VAL A 51 -17.47 5.96 -10.67
N GLU A 52 -18.47 6.46 -11.40
CA GLU A 52 -18.31 7.40 -12.53
C GLU A 52 -18.96 8.76 -12.26
N GLU A 53 -19.73 8.89 -11.18
CA GLU A 53 -20.37 10.16 -10.84
C GLU A 53 -19.31 11.16 -10.38
N GLU A 54 -19.29 12.33 -11.03
CA GLU A 54 -18.21 13.31 -10.93
C GLU A 54 -17.93 13.75 -9.49
N ARG A 55 -18.97 14.06 -8.70
CA ARG A 55 -18.78 14.50 -7.30
C ARG A 55 -18.26 13.38 -6.41
N ALA A 56 -18.69 12.14 -6.65
CA ALA A 56 -18.18 10.99 -5.95
C ALA A 56 -16.69 10.78 -6.28
N VAL A 57 -16.29 10.91 -7.55
CA VAL A 57 -14.88 10.82 -7.98
C VAL A 57 -14.04 11.93 -7.35
N GLU A 58 -14.51 13.18 -7.34
CA GLU A 58 -13.84 14.32 -6.66
C GLU A 58 -13.57 14.02 -5.18
N GLY A 59 -14.51 13.35 -4.50
CA GLY A 59 -14.33 12.91 -3.12
C GLY A 59 -13.15 11.95 -2.94
N TYR A 60 -12.99 10.97 -3.84
CA TYR A 60 -11.84 10.06 -3.81
C TYR A 60 -10.53 10.74 -4.20
N GLU A 61 -10.55 11.69 -5.13
CA GLU A 61 -9.37 12.50 -5.46
C GLU A 61 -8.87 13.29 -4.24
N ALA A 62 -9.79 13.83 -3.43
CA ALA A 62 -9.44 14.47 -2.17
C ALA A 62 -8.79 13.50 -1.17
N VAL A 63 -9.25 12.24 -1.13
CA VAL A 63 -8.62 11.17 -0.32
C VAL A 63 -7.21 10.88 -0.81
N VAL A 64 -6.98 10.73 -2.12
CA VAL A 64 -5.63 10.50 -2.69
C VAL A 64 -4.69 11.65 -2.34
N LYS A 65 -5.16 12.90 -2.48
CA LYS A 65 -4.38 14.08 -2.11
C LYS A 65 -4.05 14.11 -0.61
N ALA A 66 -5.01 13.78 0.25
CA ALA A 66 -4.80 13.72 1.69
C ALA A 66 -3.80 12.64 2.09
N LEU A 67 -3.87 11.45 1.46
CA LEU A 67 -2.91 10.36 1.67
C LEU A 67 -1.50 10.76 1.22
N GLY A 68 -1.37 11.37 0.03
CA GLY A 68 -0.08 11.84 -0.49
C GLY A 68 0.57 12.92 0.39
N ALA A 69 -0.23 13.74 1.09
CA ALA A 69 0.27 14.77 1.99
C ALA A 69 0.87 14.22 3.30
N VAL A 70 0.50 12.99 3.70
CA VAL A 70 0.95 12.35 4.94
C VAL A 70 1.82 11.13 4.72
N SER A 71 1.94 10.66 3.47
CA SER A 71 2.85 9.57 3.12
C SER A 71 4.30 10.03 3.12
N LEU A 72 5.21 9.09 3.35
CA LEU A 72 6.59 9.24 2.96
C LEU A 72 6.68 9.45 1.44
N ASP A 73 7.72 10.16 0.99
CA ASP A 73 8.06 10.19 -0.42
C ASP A 73 8.54 8.81 -0.91
N GLU A 74 8.76 8.70 -2.23
CA GLU A 74 9.12 7.44 -2.88
C GLU A 74 10.45 6.87 -2.33
N ASP A 75 11.48 7.70 -2.23
CA ASP A 75 12.80 7.27 -1.76
C ASP A 75 12.73 6.78 -0.31
N ARG A 76 12.09 7.53 0.58
CA ARG A 76 11.91 7.15 1.98
C ARG A 76 11.03 5.92 2.16
N SER A 77 10.03 5.76 1.31
CA SER A 77 9.20 4.55 1.29
C SER A 77 10.04 3.34 0.89
N MET A 78 10.87 3.45 -0.16
CA MET A 78 11.75 2.37 -0.61
C MET A 78 12.83 2.02 0.42
N GLU A 79 13.45 3.02 1.06
CA GLU A 79 14.38 2.82 2.17
C GLU A 79 13.73 2.06 3.33
N LEU A 80 12.51 2.46 3.72
CA LEU A 80 11.78 1.79 4.80
C LEU A 80 11.47 0.34 4.44
N ILE A 81 11.03 0.08 3.21
CA ILE A 81 10.74 -1.29 2.79
C ILE A 81 12.01 -2.15 2.80
N ALA A 82 13.13 -1.66 2.26
CA ALA A 82 14.40 -2.39 2.27
C ALA A 82 14.82 -2.74 3.70
N ARG A 83 14.73 -1.79 4.64
CA ARG A 83 15.02 -2.01 6.05
C ARG A 83 14.10 -3.06 6.69
N LEU A 84 12.81 -3.06 6.35
CA LEU A 84 11.86 -4.06 6.85
C LEU A 84 12.17 -5.46 6.32
N GLN A 85 12.69 -5.58 5.09
CA GLN A 85 13.14 -6.87 4.56
C GLN A 85 14.31 -7.43 5.36
N GLU A 86 15.35 -6.63 5.61
CA GLU A 86 16.53 -7.04 6.40
C GLU A 86 16.13 -7.51 7.80
N ILE A 87 15.20 -6.81 8.45
CA ILE A 87 14.66 -7.16 9.76
C ILE A 87 13.93 -8.51 9.71
N ASN A 88 13.11 -8.74 8.69
CA ASN A 88 12.38 -10.01 8.54
C ASN A 88 13.33 -11.18 8.27
N GLU A 89 14.33 -11.01 7.41
CA GLU A 89 15.34 -12.04 7.13
C GLU A 89 16.11 -12.44 8.41
N THR A 90 16.46 -11.45 9.23
CA THR A 90 17.11 -11.68 10.53
C THR A 90 16.21 -12.46 11.49
N ARG A 91 14.91 -12.11 11.57
CA ARG A 91 13.93 -12.80 12.42
C ARG A 91 13.69 -14.24 11.97
N GLU A 92 13.62 -14.47 10.67
CA GLU A 92 13.46 -15.82 10.11
C GLU A 92 14.68 -16.71 10.37
N ALA A 93 15.89 -16.14 10.35
CA ALA A 93 17.11 -16.86 10.72
C ALA A 93 17.08 -17.29 12.19
N GLN A 94 16.70 -16.39 13.11
CA GLN A 94 16.55 -16.69 14.53
C GLN A 94 15.51 -17.78 14.79
N HIS A 95 14.34 -17.68 14.16
CA HIS A 95 13.29 -18.69 14.31
C HIS A 95 13.71 -20.07 13.78
N ARG A 96 14.50 -20.13 12.69
CA ARG A 96 15.06 -21.40 12.18
C ARG A 96 16.12 -22.00 13.11
N GLU A 97 16.93 -21.18 13.77
CA GLU A 97 17.94 -21.65 14.73
C GLU A 97 17.29 -22.20 16.01
N GLU A 98 16.21 -21.57 16.49
CA GLU A 98 15.42 -22.06 17.62
C GLU A 98 14.75 -23.41 17.33
N ASP A 99 14.16 -23.57 16.14
CA ASP A 99 13.51 -24.83 15.71
C ASP A 99 14.52 -25.98 15.55
N ASN A 100 15.73 -25.67 15.06
CA ASN A 100 16.82 -26.65 14.92
C ASN A 100 17.53 -26.98 16.25
N SER A 101 17.32 -26.19 17.32
CA SER A 101 17.93 -26.44 18.63
C SER A 101 17.23 -27.54 19.44
N PHE A 102 16.05 -28.00 19.00
CA PHE A 102 15.35 -29.14 19.58
C PHE A 102 15.44 -30.33 18.61
N PRO A 103 16.33 -31.32 18.83
CA PRO A 103 16.40 -32.47 17.95
C PRO A 103 15.11 -33.30 18.06
N PRO A 104 14.63 -33.92 16.96
CA PRO A 104 13.49 -34.82 17.01
C PRO A 104 13.82 -36.05 17.87
N SER A 105 12.88 -36.44 18.75
CA SER A 105 12.95 -37.57 19.69
C SER A 105 13.07 -38.94 19.02
#